data_AF-A0A6G0UYN8-F1
#
_entry.id   AF-A0A6G0UYN8-F1
#
_cell.length_a   1.000
_cell.length_b   1.000
_cell.length_c   1.000
_cell.angle_alpha   90.00
_cell.angle_beta   90.00
_cell.angle_gamma   90.00
#
_symmetry.space_group_name_H-M   'P 1'
#
loop_
_entity.id
_entity.type
_entity.pdbx_description
1 polymer ?
#
loop_
_entity_poly.entity_id
_entity_poly.type
_entity_poly.pdbx_seq_one_letter_code
_entity_poly.pdbx_strand_id
1 'polypeptide(L)'
;MNLREINRINDDISTFVGILVNSILIWLILHVRIDGMKKYNRILLQTCVVDVYLTIATFIVKPIILVDEGAEYFLMNGLFRKATPFAGQIFFQIWTFALIFNITSVPVATIFRYRVLCLNQEFSLFDQLRYLGVSVISTVIFCVIIFSTYFFASEEDLLKAESLEFLADDDGRDSLVVYVHVIWLTVITFGSYSIIIWCNIKVYSYMKEYEAGCPVHADGKVDKKLAQAALSTVSSGGCPSKHGSVYVSECPSSGAVAIKKDEIDPLNAMPPPNQRPAPDQPFLLSTRREKSTIPKAQSETGETWEYPSPQMFWNAMLRKGWRWQEDQLTETDMENIIRIHNANNEEAWKEVLKWENLLHPECDCPRLKSFKGDAKNISPRARFRSWLGYGLPFDRHDWIVDRCGQKDVRYIIDYYDGGAVDPQSKLFTVLDVRPAMTDAQNIWDRMVVSYWRFKYETLGLTPKLPIPPTEEHQS
;
A
#
# COMPACT_ATOMS: atom_id res chain seq x y z
N MET A 1 -27.06 -9.25 27.24
CA MET A 1 -25.72 -8.95 27.76
C MET A 1 -25.81 -7.64 28.51
N ASN A 2 -25.43 -7.61 29.79
CA ASN A 2 -25.46 -6.38 30.61
C ASN A 2 -24.34 -5.43 30.12
N LEU A 3 -24.51 -4.11 30.22
CA LEU A 3 -23.50 -3.09 29.88
C LEU A 3 -22.12 -3.40 30.48
N ARG A 4 -22.09 -3.92 31.72
CA ARG A 4 -20.84 -4.36 32.38
C ARG A 4 -20.14 -5.49 31.64
N GLU A 5 -20.91 -6.42 31.10
CA GLU A 5 -20.39 -7.58 30.38
C GLU A 5 -19.89 -7.17 28.99
N ILE A 6 -20.60 -6.25 28.32
CA ILE A 6 -20.15 -5.61 27.08
C ILE A 6 -18.82 -4.88 27.31
N ASN A 7 -18.74 -4.02 28.32
CA ASN A 7 -17.53 -3.26 28.62
C ASN A 7 -16.35 -4.18 28.95
N ARG A 8 -16.59 -5.21 29.77
CA ARG A 8 -15.55 -6.20 30.11
C ARG A 8 -15.00 -6.91 28.87
N ILE A 9 -15.88 -7.37 27.98
CA ILE A 9 -15.48 -8.05 26.74
C ILE A 9 -14.71 -7.11 25.83
N ASN A 10 -15.18 -5.86 25.68
CA ASN A 10 -14.50 -4.86 24.87
C ASN A 10 -13.09 -4.55 25.39
N ASP A 11 -12.94 -4.37 26.70
CA ASP A 11 -11.64 -4.12 27.33
C ASP A 11 -10.72 -5.33 27.26
N ASP A 12 -11.25 -6.56 27.39
CA ASP A 12 -10.47 -7.80 27.25
C ASP A 12 -9.95 -7.97 25.82
N ILE A 13 -10.79 -7.72 24.81
CA ILE A 13 -10.39 -7.75 23.40
C ILE A 13 -9.34 -6.67 23.13
N SER A 14 -9.59 -5.44 23.58
CA SER A 14 -8.67 -4.32 23.40
C SER A 14 -7.32 -4.59 24.06
N THR A 15 -7.33 -5.21 25.25
CA THR A 15 -6.12 -5.61 25.97
C THR A 15 -5.35 -6.68 25.22
N PHE A 16 -6.03 -7.74 24.76
CA PHE A 16 -5.40 -8.82 24.03
C PHE A 16 -4.78 -8.33 22.73
N VAL A 17 -5.54 -7.57 21.92
CA VAL A 17 -5.06 -7.02 20.66
C VAL A 17 -3.91 -6.04 20.91
N GLY A 18 -4.05 -5.14 21.90
CA GLY A 18 -3.03 -4.17 22.26
C GLY A 18 -1.71 -4.82 22.66
N ILE A 19 -1.73 -5.83 23.52
CA ILE A 19 -0.53 -6.59 23.92
C ILE A 19 0.06 -7.34 22.74
N LEU A 20 -0.76 -8.01 21.93
CA LEU A 20 -0.29 -8.79 20.78
C LEU A 20 0.44 -7.92 19.76
N VAL A 21 -0.20 -6.83 19.31
CA VAL A 21 0.36 -5.94 18.28
C VAL A 21 1.62 -5.25 18.78
N ASN A 22 1.61 -4.74 20.03
CA ASN A 22 2.81 -4.12 20.61
C ASN A 22 3.95 -5.13 20.80
N SER A 23 3.64 -6.37 21.22
CA SER A 23 4.65 -7.42 21.37
C SER A 23 5.28 -7.79 20.03
N ILE A 24 4.48 -7.88 18.96
CA ILE A 24 4.98 -8.09 17.60
C ILE A 24 5.88 -6.94 17.17
N LEU A 25 5.47 -5.69 17.39
CA LEU A 25 6.26 -4.52 17.01
C LEU A 25 7.57 -4.42 17.80
N ILE A 26 7.55 -4.67 19.11
CA ILE A 26 8.77 -4.75 19.93
C ILE A 26 9.68 -5.87 19.41
N TRP A 27 9.13 -7.04 19.11
CA TRP A 27 9.90 -8.14 18.55
C TRP A 27 10.54 -7.76 17.22
N LEU A 28 9.81 -7.11 16.31
CA LEU A 28 10.32 -6.59 15.04
C LEU A 28 11.44 -5.58 15.26
N ILE A 29 11.28 -4.62 16.17
CA ILE A 29 12.31 -3.60 16.46
C ILE A 29 13.61 -4.25 16.97
N LEU A 30 13.50 -5.30 17.79
CA LEU A 30 14.65 -5.95 18.40
C LEU A 30 15.36 -6.95 17.47
N HIS A 31 14.62 -7.58 16.55
CA HIS A 31 15.13 -8.68 15.72
C HIS A 31 15.30 -8.31 14.24
N VAL A 32 14.52 -7.38 13.71
CA VAL A 32 14.63 -6.89 12.33
C VAL A 32 15.50 -5.63 12.33
N ARG A 33 16.75 -5.79 11.90
CA ARG A 33 17.69 -4.66 11.79
C ARG A 33 17.57 -4.01 10.43
N ILE A 34 17.06 -2.78 10.41
CA ILE A 34 17.09 -1.90 9.25
C ILE A 34 18.18 -0.85 9.50
N ASP A 35 19.13 -0.75 8.58
CA ASP A 35 20.23 0.21 8.69
C ASP A 35 19.70 1.65 8.68
N GLY A 36 20.34 2.54 9.44
CA GLY A 36 19.94 3.95 9.57
C GLY A 36 18.71 4.20 10.47
N MET A 37 17.95 3.18 10.87
CA MET A 37 16.68 3.37 11.61
C MET A 37 16.83 3.43 13.14
N LYS A 38 18.05 3.38 13.68
CA LYS A 38 18.30 3.30 15.14
C LYS A 38 17.60 4.41 15.95
N LYS A 39 17.61 5.65 15.46
CA LYS A 39 16.95 6.79 16.14
C LYS A 39 15.43 6.61 16.14
N TYR A 40 14.86 6.14 15.03
CA TYR A 40 13.43 5.95 14.87
C TYR A 40 12.92 4.74 15.65
N ASN A 41 13.65 3.63 15.63
CA ASN A 41 13.33 2.42 16.40
C ASN A 41 13.26 2.71 17.90
N ARG A 42 14.11 3.61 18.42
CA ARG A 42 14.03 4.06 19.82
C ARG A 42 12.72 4.78 20.12
N ILE A 43 12.24 5.63 19.20
CA ILE A 43 10.96 6.35 19.36
C ILE A 43 9.79 5.37 19.28
N LEU A 44 9.82 4.43 18.32
CA LEU A 44 8.79 3.38 18.23
C LEU A 44 8.73 2.51 19.48
N LEU A 45 9.90 2.09 19.99
CA LEU A 45 9.98 1.29 21.21
C LEU A 45 9.39 2.03 22.41
N GLN A 46 9.69 3.33 22.52
CA GLN A 46 9.07 4.19 23.54
C GLN A 46 7.53 4.20 23.39
N THR A 47 7.00 4.41 22.19
CA THR A 47 5.54 4.38 21.96
C THR A 47 4.95 3.04 22.37
N CYS A 48 5.59 1.92 22.02
CA CYS A 48 5.13 0.59 22.44
C CYS A 48 5.09 0.44 23.96
N VAL A 49 6.10 0.95 24.68
CA VAL A 49 6.13 0.93 26.15
C VAL A 49 4.97 1.72 26.74
N VAL A 50 4.67 2.89 26.19
CA VAL A 50 3.54 3.73 26.64
C VAL A 50 2.19 3.05 26.35
N ASP A 51 2.03 2.44 25.17
CA ASP A 51 0.82 1.69 24.80
C ASP A 51 0.61 0.46 25.68
N VAL A 52 1.67 -0.30 25.97
CA VAL A 52 1.62 -1.45 26.88
C VAL A 52 1.27 -1.00 28.30
N TYR A 53 1.84 0.11 28.77
CA TYR A 53 1.49 0.67 30.08
C TYR A 53 0.01 1.07 30.16
N LEU A 54 -0.51 1.78 29.16
CA LEU A 54 -1.94 2.12 29.08
C LEU A 54 -2.81 0.87 29.01
N THR A 55 -2.40 -0.13 28.25
CA THR A 55 -3.12 -1.40 28.11
C THR A 55 -3.23 -2.13 29.45
N ILE A 56 -2.12 -2.25 30.18
CA ILE A 56 -2.09 -2.87 31.51
C ILE A 56 -2.96 -2.07 32.50
N ALA A 57 -2.83 -0.73 32.51
CA ALA A 57 -3.63 0.11 33.37
C ALA A 57 -5.13 -0.02 33.07
N THR A 58 -5.50 -0.10 31.78
CA THR A 58 -6.89 -0.26 31.33
C THR A 58 -7.44 -1.62 31.75
N PHE A 59 -6.64 -2.68 31.63
CA PHE A 59 -7.03 -4.01 32.11
C PHE A 59 -7.24 -4.07 33.63
N ILE A 60 -6.41 -3.37 34.40
CA ILE A 60 -6.52 -3.32 35.87
C ILE A 60 -7.77 -2.55 36.31
N VAL A 61 -8.05 -1.41 35.67
CA VAL A 61 -9.11 -0.49 36.10
C VAL A 61 -10.46 -0.84 35.46
N LYS A 62 -10.49 -1.08 34.14
CA LYS A 62 -11.69 -1.20 33.29
C LYS A 62 -12.75 -0.17 33.67
N PRO A 63 -12.45 1.12 33.46
CA PRO A 63 -13.31 2.18 33.94
C PRO A 63 -14.65 2.14 33.20
N ILE A 64 -15.73 2.19 33.97
CA ILE A 64 -17.08 2.45 33.47
C ILE A 64 -17.45 3.86 33.93
N ILE A 65 -17.77 4.72 32.97
CA ILE A 65 -18.28 6.07 33.24
C ILE A 65 -19.80 6.00 33.14
N LEU A 66 -20.48 6.33 34.23
CA LEU A 66 -21.93 6.50 34.26
C LEU A 66 -22.23 7.99 34.34
N VAL A 67 -23.16 8.46 33.53
CA VAL A 67 -23.64 9.84 33.56
C VAL A 67 -25.09 9.80 33.97
N ASP A 68 -25.43 10.46 35.08
CA ASP A 68 -26.82 10.59 35.55
C ASP A 68 -27.07 12.00 36.05
N GLU A 69 -28.14 12.63 35.55
CA GLU A 69 -28.55 14.00 35.88
C GLU A 69 -27.41 15.04 35.89
N GLY A 70 -26.43 14.88 35.00
CA GLY A 70 -25.28 15.79 34.85
C GLY A 70 -24.08 15.47 35.77
N ALA A 71 -24.18 14.47 36.64
CA ALA A 71 -23.07 13.97 37.44
C ALA A 71 -22.40 12.76 36.77
N GLU A 72 -21.06 12.73 36.79
CA GLU A 72 -20.23 11.65 36.26
C GLU A 72 -19.72 10.76 37.39
N TYR A 73 -20.06 9.47 37.36
CA TYR A 73 -19.62 8.46 38.32
C TYR A 73 -18.65 7.49 37.66
N PHE A 74 -17.53 7.24 38.35
CA PHE A 74 -16.50 6.33 37.89
C PHE A 74 -16.58 5.03 38.66
N LEU A 75 -16.71 3.94 37.90
CA LEU A 75 -16.78 2.58 38.40
C LEU A 75 -15.61 1.76 37.89
N MET A 76 -15.04 0.93 38.77
CA MET A 76 -14.03 -0.04 38.38
C MET A 76 -14.69 -1.38 38.08
N ASN A 77 -14.51 -1.86 36.86
CA ASN A 77 -14.97 -3.19 36.44
C ASN A 77 -13.80 -4.19 36.31
N GLY A 78 -12.59 -3.76 36.67
CA GLY A 78 -11.34 -4.51 36.53
C GLY A 78 -11.00 -5.37 37.75
N LEU A 79 -9.69 -5.59 37.95
CA LEU A 79 -9.15 -6.48 38.98
C LEU A 79 -9.58 -6.06 40.40
N PHE A 80 -9.65 -4.75 40.63
CA PHE A 80 -9.94 -4.15 41.93
C PHE A 80 -11.36 -3.59 42.03
N ARG A 81 -12.35 -4.22 41.39
CA ARG A 81 -13.77 -3.77 41.43
C ARG A 81 -14.36 -3.54 42.82
N LYS A 82 -13.84 -4.26 43.84
CA LYS A 82 -14.27 -4.13 45.25
C LYS A 82 -13.35 -3.24 46.09
N ALA A 83 -12.50 -2.44 45.44
CA ALA A 83 -11.64 -1.50 46.14
C ALA A 83 -12.48 -0.48 46.93
N THR A 84 -11.90 0.01 48.02
CA THR A 84 -12.46 1.17 48.73
C THR A 84 -12.44 2.39 47.79
N PRO A 85 -13.33 3.39 47.98
CA PRO A 85 -13.36 4.61 47.17
C PRO A 85 -11.99 5.27 46.98
N PHE A 86 -11.23 5.39 48.07
CA PHE A 86 -9.88 5.97 48.05
C PHE A 86 -8.89 5.15 47.19
N ALA A 87 -8.89 3.82 47.32
CA ALA A 87 -8.04 2.97 46.50
C ALA A 87 -8.49 3.00 45.02
N GLY A 88 -9.80 3.04 44.77
CA GLY A 88 -10.36 3.20 43.43
C GLY A 88 -9.93 4.49 42.75
N GLN A 89 -9.95 5.60 43.49
CA GLN A 89 -9.46 6.90 43.03
C GLN A 89 -7.96 6.84 42.66
N ILE A 90 -7.12 6.18 43.46
CA ILE A 90 -5.68 6.01 43.13
C ILE A 90 -5.51 5.23 41.82
N PHE A 91 -6.18 4.10 41.65
CA PHE A 91 -6.07 3.31 40.42
C PHE A 91 -6.60 4.06 39.20
N PHE A 92 -7.69 4.79 39.35
CA PHE A 92 -8.21 5.65 38.31
C PHE A 92 -7.20 6.73 37.91
N GLN A 93 -6.51 7.36 38.87
CA GLN A 93 -5.43 8.33 38.56
C GLN A 93 -4.28 7.71 37.78
N ILE A 94 -3.86 6.49 38.15
CA ILE A 94 -2.81 5.76 37.42
C ILE A 94 -3.23 5.53 35.96
N TRP A 95 -4.48 5.13 35.74
CA TRP A 95 -5.02 4.92 34.40
C TRP A 95 -5.17 6.23 33.62
N THR A 96 -5.70 7.27 34.23
CA THR A 96 -5.84 8.60 33.64
C THR A 96 -4.49 9.18 33.24
N PHE A 97 -3.47 9.03 34.09
CA PHE A 97 -2.10 9.39 33.74
C PHE A 97 -1.64 8.63 32.49
N ALA A 98 -1.85 7.32 32.45
CA ALA A 98 -1.49 6.49 31.31
C ALA A 98 -2.17 6.96 30.01
N LEU A 99 -3.46 7.28 30.07
CA LEU A 99 -4.27 7.70 28.92
C LEU A 99 -3.79 9.04 28.36
N ILE A 100 -3.62 10.04 29.23
CA ILE A 100 -3.25 11.39 28.80
C ILE A 100 -1.79 11.46 28.38
N PHE A 101 -0.90 10.73 29.06
CA PHE A 101 0.48 10.60 28.64
C PHE A 101 0.60 9.91 27.27
N ASN A 102 -0.25 8.91 27.00
CA ASN A 102 -0.35 8.30 25.68
C ASN A 102 -0.69 9.34 24.61
N ILE A 103 -1.82 10.03 24.75
CA ILE A 103 -2.29 11.05 23.78
C ILE A 103 -1.22 12.12 23.52
N THR A 104 -0.59 12.63 24.58
CA THR A 104 0.41 13.71 24.48
C THR A 104 1.78 13.26 24.02
N SER A 105 2.10 11.96 24.03
CA SER A 105 3.42 11.44 23.61
C SER A 105 3.43 10.92 22.17
N VAL A 106 2.28 10.54 21.60
CA VAL A 106 2.17 10.10 20.19
C VAL A 106 2.74 11.11 19.17
N PRO A 107 2.55 12.45 19.30
CA PRO A 107 3.08 13.41 18.34
C PRO A 107 4.60 13.36 18.14
N VAL A 108 5.37 12.83 19.10
CA VAL A 108 6.84 12.74 19.01
C VAL A 108 7.28 11.97 17.75
N ALA A 109 6.58 10.88 17.41
CA ALA A 109 6.92 10.07 16.24
C ALA A 109 6.66 10.80 14.92
N THR A 110 5.59 11.60 14.84
CA THR A 110 5.25 12.35 13.63
C THR A 110 6.12 13.60 13.47
N ILE A 111 6.46 14.26 14.58
CA ILE A 111 7.41 15.38 14.60
C ILE A 111 8.79 14.91 14.14
N PHE A 112 9.25 13.74 14.60
CA PHE A 112 10.52 13.16 14.15
C PHE A 112 10.54 13.01 12.62
N ARG A 113 9.52 12.35 12.04
CA ARG A 113 9.42 12.14 10.60
C ARG A 113 9.41 13.48 9.85
N TYR A 114 8.61 14.44 10.31
CA TYR A 114 8.55 15.76 9.71
C TYR A 114 9.89 16.52 9.76
N ARG A 115 10.58 16.54 10.91
CA ARG A 115 11.87 17.23 11.06
C ARG A 115 12.96 16.60 10.19
N VAL A 116 13.04 15.28 10.17
CA VAL A 116 14.06 14.57 9.39
C VAL A 116 13.79 14.67 7.90
N LEU A 117 12.55 14.45 7.45
CA LEU A 117 12.23 14.40 6.01
C LEU A 117 12.02 15.79 5.41
N CYS A 118 11.17 16.62 6.02
CA CYS A 118 10.76 17.89 5.40
C CYS A 118 11.69 19.05 5.74
N LEU A 119 12.34 19.03 6.90
CA LEU A 119 13.23 20.12 7.34
C LEU A 119 14.72 19.76 7.24
N ASN A 120 15.05 18.50 6.93
CA ASN A 120 16.41 17.97 6.95
C ASN A 120 17.17 18.31 8.25
N GLN A 121 16.45 18.27 9.38
CA GLN A 121 16.99 18.58 10.69
C GLN A 121 17.25 17.31 11.48
N GLU A 122 18.38 17.27 12.16
CA GLU A 122 18.63 16.20 13.12
C GLU A 122 17.65 16.25 14.30
N PHE A 123 17.12 15.09 14.64
CA PHE A 123 16.34 14.88 15.85
C PHE A 123 17.19 14.14 16.88
N SER A 124 17.57 14.86 17.94
CA SER A 124 18.44 14.33 18.98
C SER A 124 17.66 13.56 20.05
N LEU A 125 18.37 12.77 20.88
CA LEU A 125 17.77 12.18 22.08
C LEU A 125 17.27 13.28 23.05
N PHE A 126 17.97 14.41 23.12
CA PHE A 126 17.59 15.50 24.00
C PHE A 126 16.28 16.17 23.56
N ASP A 127 16.05 16.30 22.25
CA ASP A 127 14.76 16.76 21.73
C ASP A 127 13.64 15.81 22.12
N GLN A 128 13.85 14.50 21.94
CA GLN A 128 12.91 13.45 22.35
C GLN A 128 12.52 13.59 23.83
N LEU A 129 13.51 13.72 24.72
CA LEU A 129 13.29 13.84 26.16
C LEU A 129 12.60 15.15 26.54
N ARG A 130 12.88 16.26 25.84
CA ARG A 130 12.18 17.52 26.06
C ARG A 130 10.69 17.42 25.74
N TYR A 131 10.34 16.85 24.58
CA TYR A 131 8.93 16.66 24.22
C TYR A 131 8.23 15.76 25.24
N LEU A 132 8.84 14.63 25.58
CA LEU A 132 8.31 13.75 26.63
C LEU A 132 8.17 14.45 27.98
N GLY A 133 9.13 15.27 28.38
CA GLY A 133 9.07 16.03 29.62
C GLY A 133 7.88 16.98 29.66
N VAL A 134 7.60 17.68 28.55
CA VAL A 134 6.41 18.53 28.42
C VAL A 134 5.13 17.68 28.52
N SER A 135 5.08 16.53 27.86
CA SER A 135 3.94 15.59 27.95
C SER A 135 3.72 15.09 29.38
N VAL A 136 4.78 14.72 30.11
CA VAL A 136 4.69 14.31 31.52
C VAL A 136 4.18 15.45 32.40
N ILE A 137 4.75 16.65 32.30
CA ILE A 137 4.35 17.80 33.12
C ILE A 137 2.88 18.14 32.87
N SER A 138 2.47 18.21 31.61
CA SER A 138 1.08 18.46 31.22
C SER A 138 0.12 17.40 31.81
N THR A 139 0.53 16.13 31.77
CA THR A 139 -0.24 15.01 32.32
C THR A 139 -0.34 15.07 33.85
N VAL A 140 0.75 15.41 34.55
CA VAL A 140 0.74 15.56 36.01
C VAL A 140 -0.21 16.68 36.43
N ILE A 141 -0.16 17.83 35.77
CA ILE A 141 -1.07 18.96 36.05
C ILE A 141 -2.53 18.52 35.88
N PHE A 142 -2.82 17.79 34.80
CA PHE A 142 -4.16 17.25 34.55
C PHE A 142 -4.63 16.29 35.65
N CYS A 143 -3.79 15.35 36.08
CA CYS A 143 -4.12 14.39 37.13
C CYS A 143 -4.37 15.07 38.49
N VAL A 144 -3.57 16.11 38.82
CA VAL A 144 -3.77 16.88 40.06
C VAL A 144 -5.14 17.57 40.07
N ILE A 145 -5.56 18.14 38.93
CA ILE A 145 -6.88 18.76 38.79
C ILE A 145 -7.98 17.71 38.98
N ILE A 146 -7.90 16.56 38.29
CA ILE A 146 -8.88 15.47 38.41
C ILE A 146 -8.97 14.94 39.84
N PHE A 147 -7.84 14.78 40.52
CA PHE A 147 -7.82 14.24 41.89
C PHE A 147 -8.68 15.08 42.84
N SER A 148 -8.76 16.40 42.60
CA SER A 148 -9.54 17.32 43.43
C SER A 148 -11.03 17.40 43.10
N THR A 149 -11.49 16.82 41.99
CA THR A 149 -12.87 17.03 41.49
C THR A 149 -13.73 15.78 41.39
N TYR A 150 -13.13 14.61 41.17
CA TYR A 150 -13.88 13.40 40.86
C TYR A 150 -14.06 12.49 42.06
N PHE A 151 -15.31 12.15 42.34
CA PHE A 151 -15.68 11.22 43.40
C PHE A 151 -15.80 9.81 42.85
N PHE A 152 -15.22 8.86 43.57
CA PHE A 152 -15.27 7.45 43.21
C PHE A 152 -16.33 6.76 44.06
N ALA A 153 -17.32 6.13 43.43
CA ALA A 153 -18.37 5.40 44.14
C ALA A 153 -17.99 3.92 44.26
N SER A 154 -18.15 3.32 45.45
CA SER A 154 -18.05 1.86 45.55
C SER A 154 -19.31 1.18 45.01
N GLU A 155 -19.18 -0.08 44.61
CA GLU A 155 -20.33 -0.88 44.16
C GLU A 155 -21.42 -0.99 45.24
N GLU A 156 -21.03 -1.00 46.51
CA GLU A 156 -21.98 -1.03 47.63
C GLU A 156 -22.72 0.29 47.82
N ASP A 157 -22.06 1.42 47.55
CA ASP A 157 -22.67 2.76 47.63
C ASP A 157 -23.74 2.93 46.55
N LEU A 158 -23.44 2.44 45.34
CA LEU A 158 -24.37 2.45 44.21
C LEU A 158 -25.60 1.56 44.40
N LEU A 159 -25.44 0.42 45.07
CA LEU A 159 -26.57 -0.49 45.35
C LEU A 159 -27.47 0.03 46.49
N LYS A 160 -26.95 0.92 47.34
CA LYS A 160 -27.69 1.55 48.44
C LYS A 160 -28.32 2.89 48.05
N ALA A 161 -27.85 3.51 46.96
CA ALA A 161 -28.35 4.78 46.48
C ALA A 161 -29.72 4.61 45.80
N GLU A 162 -30.72 5.37 46.28
CA GLU A 162 -32.07 5.42 45.69
C GLU A 162 -32.09 6.28 44.42
N SER A 163 -31.23 7.31 44.37
CA SER A 163 -30.83 8.07 43.18
C SER A 163 -29.32 8.32 43.23
N LEU A 164 -28.65 8.40 42.07
CA LEU A 164 -27.21 8.67 42.00
C LEU A 164 -26.85 10.04 42.58
N GLU A 165 -27.78 11.00 42.52
CA GLU A 165 -27.68 12.33 43.15
C GLU A 165 -27.28 12.28 44.63
N PHE A 166 -27.68 11.26 45.39
CA PHE A 166 -27.30 11.08 46.80
C PHE A 166 -25.78 10.92 47.02
N LEU A 167 -25.04 10.45 46.00
CA LEU A 167 -23.60 10.23 46.07
C LEU A 167 -22.78 11.46 45.62
N ALA A 168 -23.42 12.45 45.02
CA ALA A 168 -22.79 13.72 44.66
C ALA A 168 -23.03 14.74 45.78
N ASP A 169 -21.95 15.23 46.39
CA ASP A 169 -22.04 16.39 47.27
C ASP A 169 -22.49 17.61 46.45
N ASP A 170 -23.47 18.37 46.94
CA ASP A 170 -24.21 19.41 46.18
C ASP A 170 -23.28 20.54 45.69
N ASP A 171 -22.08 20.66 46.26
CA ASP A 171 -21.05 21.66 45.93
C ASP A 171 -20.25 21.37 44.63
N GLY A 172 -20.40 20.18 44.01
CA GLY A 172 -19.53 19.73 42.91
C GLY A 172 -20.05 20.01 41.48
N ARG A 173 -21.36 20.20 41.31
CA ARG A 173 -22.01 20.20 39.97
C ARG A 173 -21.77 21.46 39.15
N ASP A 174 -21.48 22.59 39.80
CA ASP A 174 -21.20 23.90 39.18
C ASP A 174 -19.76 24.40 39.39
N SER A 175 -18.82 23.49 39.65
CA SER A 175 -17.44 23.88 39.90
C SER A 175 -16.75 24.29 38.60
N LEU A 176 -16.25 25.52 38.53
CA LEU A 176 -15.33 26.04 37.50
C LEU A 176 -14.25 25.01 37.11
N VAL A 177 -13.85 24.15 38.05
CA VAL A 177 -12.83 23.13 37.85
C VAL A 177 -13.25 22.04 36.85
N VAL A 178 -14.53 21.65 36.80
CA VAL A 178 -15.04 20.67 35.82
C VAL A 178 -14.99 21.27 34.40
N TYR A 179 -15.40 22.53 34.25
CA TYR A 179 -15.29 23.25 32.98
C TYR A 179 -13.83 23.39 32.52
N VAL A 180 -12.94 23.79 33.43
CA VAL A 180 -11.49 23.87 33.15
C VAL A 180 -10.95 22.51 32.72
N HIS A 181 -11.40 21.43 33.34
CA HIS A 181 -10.99 20.08 32.99
C HIS A 181 -11.45 19.66 31.59
N VAL A 182 -12.73 19.84 31.24
CA VAL A 182 -13.25 19.51 29.89
C VAL A 182 -12.56 20.33 28.82
N ILE A 183 -12.33 21.61 29.07
CA ILE A 183 -11.57 22.50 28.17
C ILE A 183 -10.13 21.98 28.03
N TRP A 184 -9.47 21.63 29.14
CA TRP A 184 -8.09 21.14 29.13
C TRP A 184 -7.96 19.83 28.36
N LEU A 185 -8.87 18.87 28.59
CA LEU A 185 -8.91 17.61 27.84
C LEU A 185 -9.12 17.85 26.35
N THR A 186 -10.02 18.78 26.00
CA THR A 186 -10.27 19.19 24.62
C THR A 186 -9.02 19.78 24.00
N VAL A 187 -8.33 20.71 24.69
CA VAL A 187 -7.11 21.36 24.21
C VAL A 187 -5.97 20.36 24.04
N ILE A 188 -5.75 19.46 25.01
CA ILE A 188 -4.70 18.43 24.91
C ILE A 188 -4.96 17.50 23.74
N THR A 189 -6.18 16.99 23.63
CA THR A 189 -6.54 16.00 22.63
C THR A 189 -6.50 16.64 21.24
N PHE A 190 -7.22 17.74 21.06
CA PHE A 190 -7.25 18.46 19.78
C PHE A 190 -5.87 18.97 19.39
N GLY A 191 -5.09 19.50 20.32
CA GLY A 191 -3.72 19.96 20.07
C GLY A 191 -2.80 18.84 19.60
N SER A 192 -2.81 17.70 20.30
CA SER A 192 -1.98 16.52 19.95
C SER A 192 -2.35 15.97 18.58
N TYR A 193 -3.64 15.77 18.30
CA TYR A 193 -4.10 15.26 17.01
C TYR A 193 -3.91 16.28 15.87
N SER A 194 -4.03 17.59 16.14
CA SER A 194 -3.73 18.63 15.15
C SER A 194 -2.27 18.58 14.71
N ILE A 195 -1.33 18.40 15.66
CA ILE A 195 0.10 18.24 15.34
C ILE A 195 0.33 16.97 14.50
N ILE A 196 -0.28 15.84 14.89
CA ILE A 196 -0.18 14.58 14.16
C ILE A 196 -0.65 14.75 12.72
N ILE A 197 -1.86 15.31 12.53
CA ILE A 197 -2.46 15.51 11.21
C ILE A 197 -1.58 16.44 10.38
N TRP A 198 -1.19 17.59 10.93
CA TRP A 198 -0.39 18.58 10.23
C TRP A 198 0.97 18.02 9.79
N CYS A 199 1.69 17.33 10.69
CA CYS A 199 2.97 16.70 10.36
C CYS A 199 2.83 15.64 9.27
N ASN A 200 1.81 14.78 9.35
CA ASN A 200 1.59 13.74 8.35
C ASN A 200 1.20 14.32 6.99
N ILE A 201 0.38 15.38 6.94
CA ILE A 201 0.06 16.08 5.69
C ILE A 201 1.34 16.62 5.05
N LYS A 202 2.21 17.27 5.84
CA LYS A 202 3.49 17.80 5.32
C LYS A 202 4.42 16.71 4.81
N VAL A 203 4.56 15.61 5.56
CA VAL A 203 5.36 14.45 5.12
C VAL A 203 4.78 13.84 3.85
N TYR A 204 3.46 13.66 3.77
CA TYR A 204 2.80 13.13 2.58
C TYR A 204 3.02 14.03 1.36
N SER A 205 2.84 15.35 1.49
CA SER A 205 3.11 16.30 0.42
C SER A 205 4.57 16.22 -0.05
N TYR A 206 5.52 16.17 0.89
CA TYR A 206 6.94 16.03 0.59
C TYR A 206 7.25 14.73 -0.18
N MET A 207 6.71 13.60 0.27
CA MET A 207 6.90 12.30 -0.40
C MET A 207 6.29 12.30 -1.80
N LYS A 208 5.11 12.89 -1.97
CA LYS A 208 4.45 13.02 -3.28
C LYS A 208 5.27 13.88 -4.25
N GLU A 209 5.85 14.98 -3.77
CA GLU A 209 6.75 15.82 -4.58
C GLU A 209 8.06 15.11 -4.90
N TYR A 210 8.61 14.34 -3.95
CA TYR A 210 9.81 13.53 -4.16
C TYR A 210 9.58 12.43 -5.22
N GLU A 211 8.45 11.72 -5.16
CA GLU A 211 8.04 10.73 -6.17
C GLU A 211 7.80 11.37 -7.54
N ALA A 212 7.21 12.57 -7.58
CA ALA A 212 6.99 13.32 -8.82
C ALA A 212 8.27 13.97 -9.38
N GLY A 213 9.34 14.07 -8.57
CA GLY A 213 10.50 14.92 -8.83
C GLY A 213 11.83 14.25 -8.54
N CYS A 214 12.02 12.98 -8.92
CA CYS A 214 13.29 12.28 -8.74
C CYS A 214 14.48 13.12 -9.30
N PRO A 215 15.38 13.64 -8.45
CA PRO A 215 16.55 14.37 -8.90
C PRO A 215 17.64 13.37 -9.27
N VAL A 216 17.94 13.30 -10.55
CA VAL A 216 19.13 12.64 -11.10
C VAL A 216 20.35 13.25 -10.42
N HIS A 217 21.10 12.45 -9.65
CA HIS A 217 22.49 12.79 -9.38
C HIS A 217 23.20 12.99 -10.71
N ALA A 218 23.82 14.16 -10.85
CA ALA A 218 24.51 14.62 -12.04
C ALA A 218 25.44 13.55 -12.62
N ASP A 219 25.19 13.21 -13.89
CA ASP A 219 26.14 12.98 -14.99
C ASP A 219 25.68 11.80 -15.86
N GLY A 220 24.95 12.15 -16.92
CA GLY A 220 24.49 11.21 -17.93
C GLY A 220 23.36 11.82 -18.76
N LYS A 221 23.72 12.51 -19.85
CA LYS A 221 22.75 13.04 -20.82
C LYS A 221 22.04 11.88 -21.51
N VAL A 222 20.87 11.50 -20.99
CA VAL A 222 19.78 10.95 -21.80
C VAL A 222 18.69 12.00 -21.81
N ASP A 223 18.32 12.44 -23.00
CA ASP A 223 17.44 13.59 -23.21
C ASP A 223 16.04 13.27 -22.68
N LYS A 224 15.69 13.84 -21.52
CA LYS A 224 14.38 13.68 -20.86
C LYS A 224 13.22 13.97 -21.82
N LYS A 225 13.43 14.80 -22.85
CA LYS A 225 12.43 15.07 -23.88
C LYS A 225 12.07 13.86 -24.73
N LEU A 226 12.95 12.90 -24.98
CA LEU A 226 12.66 11.75 -25.83
C LEU A 226 11.84 10.67 -25.07
N ALA A 227 12.20 10.43 -23.80
CA ALA A 227 11.44 9.55 -22.91
C ALA A 227 10.07 10.16 -22.53
N GLN A 228 10.03 11.48 -22.35
CA GLN A 228 8.79 12.21 -22.08
C GLN A 228 7.95 12.45 -23.34
N ALA A 229 8.53 12.46 -24.55
CA ALA A 229 7.80 12.43 -25.82
C ALA A 229 7.19 11.05 -26.09
N ALA A 230 7.90 9.97 -25.76
CA ALA A 230 7.36 8.61 -25.81
C ALA A 230 6.21 8.41 -24.81
N LEU A 231 6.25 9.07 -23.65
CA LEU A 231 5.13 9.10 -22.69
C LEU A 231 4.03 10.11 -23.05
N SER A 232 4.35 11.28 -23.61
CA SER A 232 3.34 12.31 -23.96
C SER A 232 2.54 11.93 -25.20
N THR A 233 3.13 11.17 -26.13
CA THR A 233 2.38 10.52 -27.22
C THR A 233 1.60 9.30 -26.76
N VAL A 234 1.74 8.80 -25.53
CA VAL A 234 0.89 7.74 -24.96
C VAL A 234 -0.09 8.28 -23.89
N SER A 235 0.20 9.42 -23.27
CA SER A 235 -0.55 9.97 -22.13
C SER A 235 -1.11 11.38 -22.31
N SER A 236 -0.76 12.13 -23.36
CA SER A 236 -1.29 13.50 -23.53
C SER A 236 -1.38 13.93 -24.99
N GLY A 237 -2.39 13.41 -25.69
CA GLY A 237 -2.93 14.03 -26.91
C GLY A 237 -4.28 14.67 -26.60
N GLY A 238 -4.27 15.93 -26.16
CA GLY A 238 -5.48 16.72 -25.99
C GLY A 238 -6.11 17.04 -27.35
N CYS A 239 -7.30 16.53 -27.61
CA CYS A 239 -8.28 17.16 -28.51
C CYS A 239 -9.49 17.58 -27.67
N PRO A 240 -10.06 18.78 -27.92
CA PRO A 240 -11.15 19.30 -27.10
C PRO A 240 -12.43 18.59 -27.47
N SER A 241 -12.85 17.61 -26.66
CA SER A 241 -14.27 17.27 -26.59
C SER A 241 -14.66 16.70 -25.23
N LYS A 242 -15.79 17.21 -24.75
CA LYS A 242 -16.39 16.94 -23.45
C LYS A 242 -16.72 15.44 -23.31
N HIS A 243 -15.95 14.73 -22.49
CA HIS A 243 -16.36 13.74 -21.49
C HIS A 243 -15.20 12.80 -21.15
N GLY A 244 -15.05 12.50 -19.86
CA GLY A 244 -13.99 11.63 -19.35
C GLY A 244 -14.04 10.24 -19.99
N SER A 245 -12.91 9.81 -20.54
CA SER A 245 -12.65 8.40 -20.83
C SER A 245 -11.18 8.09 -20.54
N VAL A 246 -10.97 7.01 -19.81
CA VAL A 246 -9.68 6.44 -19.39
C VAL A 246 -8.97 5.90 -20.64
N TYR A 247 -7.70 6.26 -20.83
CA TYR A 247 -6.89 5.81 -21.97
C TYR A 247 -6.52 4.34 -21.83
N VAL A 248 -6.65 3.61 -22.93
CA VAL A 248 -6.50 2.16 -23.04
C VAL A 248 -5.39 1.85 -24.04
N SER A 249 -4.25 1.35 -23.58
CA SER A 249 -3.24 0.78 -24.49
C SER A 249 -3.60 -0.67 -24.78
N GLU A 250 -4.68 -0.92 -25.52
CA GLU A 250 -4.95 -2.30 -25.94
C GLU A 250 -3.80 -2.79 -26.86
N CYS A 251 -3.43 -4.08 -26.78
CA CYS A 251 -2.85 -4.82 -27.92
C CYS A 251 -3.94 -5.12 -28.99
N PRO A 252 -3.61 -5.46 -30.26
CA PRO A 252 -4.43 -5.12 -31.43
C PRO A 252 -5.71 -5.93 -31.71
N SER A 253 -6.63 -6.06 -30.74
CA SER A 253 -7.75 -7.01 -30.85
C SER A 253 -9.18 -6.47 -30.65
N SER A 254 -9.41 -5.19 -30.31
CA SER A 254 -10.77 -4.80 -29.86
C SER A 254 -11.30 -3.41 -30.27
N GLY A 255 -10.65 -2.71 -31.19
CA GLY A 255 -11.11 -1.41 -31.70
C GLY A 255 -11.47 -1.40 -33.19
N ALA A 256 -12.78 -1.44 -33.48
CA ALA A 256 -13.50 -0.91 -34.65
C ALA A 256 -12.86 -0.91 -36.07
N VAL A 257 -13.09 -1.98 -36.84
CA VAL A 257 -13.61 -2.02 -38.24
C VAL A 257 -14.30 -3.40 -38.40
N ALA A 258 -15.39 -3.50 -39.18
CA ALA A 258 -16.10 -4.76 -39.44
C ALA A 258 -15.22 -5.77 -40.22
N ILE A 259 -14.33 -6.45 -39.52
CA ILE A 259 -13.64 -7.64 -40.01
C ILE A 259 -14.56 -8.83 -39.73
N LYS A 260 -14.76 -9.72 -40.72
CA LYS A 260 -15.54 -10.94 -40.52
C LYS A 260 -14.93 -11.70 -39.33
N LYS A 261 -15.75 -12.12 -38.37
CA LYS A 261 -15.29 -12.84 -37.17
C LYS A 261 -14.43 -14.06 -37.50
N ASP A 262 -14.66 -14.68 -38.66
CA ASP A 262 -13.97 -15.88 -39.13
C ASP A 262 -12.52 -15.63 -39.59
N GLU A 263 -12.09 -14.38 -39.72
CA GLU A 263 -10.72 -14.00 -40.14
C GLU A 263 -9.82 -13.57 -38.97
N ILE A 264 -10.34 -13.53 -37.74
CA ILE A 264 -9.58 -13.17 -36.54
C ILE A 264 -8.91 -14.43 -35.98
N ASP A 265 -7.60 -14.40 -35.81
CA ASP A 265 -6.85 -15.50 -35.21
C ASP A 265 -7.30 -15.70 -33.75
N PRO A 266 -7.85 -16.87 -33.37
CA PRO A 266 -8.39 -17.10 -32.04
C PRO A 266 -7.31 -17.13 -30.95
N LEU A 267 -6.03 -17.26 -31.30
CA LEU A 267 -4.93 -17.42 -30.35
C LEU A 267 -4.37 -16.11 -29.83
N ASN A 268 -4.52 -15.04 -30.60
CA ASN A 268 -4.02 -13.71 -30.25
C ASN A 268 -5.06 -12.60 -30.49
N ALA A 269 -6.26 -12.97 -30.96
CA ALA A 269 -7.33 -12.08 -31.37
C ALA A 269 -6.88 -11.03 -32.40
N MET A 270 -5.88 -11.34 -33.22
CA MET A 270 -5.35 -10.45 -34.25
C MET A 270 -6.09 -10.64 -35.58
N PRO A 271 -6.41 -9.54 -36.28
CA PRO A 271 -6.82 -9.63 -37.68
C PRO A 271 -5.65 -9.99 -38.59
N PRO A 272 -5.90 -10.34 -39.87
CA PRO A 272 -4.85 -10.62 -40.83
C PRO A 272 -3.85 -9.46 -40.94
N PRO A 273 -2.54 -9.76 -41.09
CA PRO A 273 -1.50 -8.74 -41.06
C PRO A 273 -1.67 -7.74 -42.21
N ASN A 274 -1.93 -6.47 -41.88
CA ASN A 274 -1.94 -5.37 -42.85
C ASN A 274 -0.65 -4.55 -42.75
N GLN A 275 0.19 -4.70 -43.76
CA GLN A 275 1.50 -4.04 -43.90
C GLN A 275 1.47 -2.90 -44.93
N ARG A 276 0.29 -2.50 -45.43
CA ARG A 276 0.18 -1.38 -46.36
C ARG A 276 0.18 -0.06 -45.59
N PRO A 277 0.93 0.96 -46.02
CA PRO A 277 0.86 2.30 -45.43
C PRO A 277 -0.56 2.86 -45.46
N ALA A 278 -0.93 3.63 -44.43
CA ALA A 278 -2.19 4.36 -44.43
C ALA A 278 -2.16 5.53 -45.44
N PRO A 279 -3.31 5.95 -46.02
CA PRO A 279 -3.33 7.01 -47.04
C PRO A 279 -2.73 8.35 -46.59
N ASP A 280 -2.78 8.64 -45.30
CA ASP A 280 -2.33 9.87 -44.64
C ASP A 280 -1.03 9.68 -43.83
N GLN A 281 -0.32 8.57 -44.03
CA GLN A 281 0.90 8.28 -43.28
C GLN A 281 2.07 9.17 -43.76
N PRO A 282 2.72 9.96 -42.87
CA PRO A 282 3.69 10.98 -43.27
C PRO A 282 5.07 10.43 -43.72
N PHE A 283 5.42 9.22 -43.30
CA PHE A 283 6.68 8.56 -43.65
C PHE A 283 6.49 7.05 -43.77
N LEU A 284 7.38 6.38 -44.49
CA LEU A 284 7.35 4.92 -44.60
C LEU A 284 7.82 4.29 -43.29
N LEU A 285 7.18 3.19 -42.92
CA LEU A 285 7.54 2.40 -41.74
C LEU A 285 8.03 1.04 -42.18
N SER A 286 9.01 0.51 -41.44
CA SER A 286 9.49 -0.85 -41.67
C SER A 286 8.35 -1.87 -41.58
N THR A 287 8.35 -2.79 -42.54
CA THR A 287 7.44 -3.94 -42.59
C THR A 287 8.06 -5.20 -41.98
N ARG A 288 9.33 -5.12 -41.57
CA ARG A 288 10.05 -6.25 -40.99
C ARG A 288 9.48 -6.60 -39.62
N ARG A 289 9.17 -7.88 -39.42
CA ARG A 289 8.78 -8.45 -38.13
C ARG A 289 9.99 -9.07 -37.45
N GLU A 290 9.92 -9.11 -36.13
CA GLU A 290 10.95 -9.70 -35.27
C GLU A 290 10.41 -10.98 -34.62
N LYS A 291 11.25 -12.03 -34.55
CA LYS A 291 10.90 -13.28 -33.85
C LYS A 291 11.13 -13.09 -32.36
N SER A 292 10.16 -13.50 -31.55
CA SER A 292 10.29 -13.51 -30.09
C SER A 292 11.13 -14.69 -29.62
N THR A 293 11.50 -14.70 -28.34
CA THR A 293 12.06 -15.90 -27.68
C THR A 293 10.97 -16.84 -27.16
N ILE A 294 9.71 -16.39 -27.20
CA ILE A 294 8.56 -17.07 -26.61
C ILE A 294 8.07 -18.21 -27.52
N PRO A 295 8.15 -19.49 -27.07
CA PRO A 295 7.75 -20.63 -27.88
C PRO A 295 6.22 -20.75 -28.02
N LYS A 296 5.76 -21.15 -29.22
CA LYS A 296 4.35 -21.44 -29.51
C LYS A 296 3.97 -22.85 -29.08
N ALA A 297 2.87 -23.00 -28.35
CA ALA A 297 2.41 -24.33 -27.94
C ALA A 297 1.95 -25.21 -29.11
N GLN A 298 1.36 -24.62 -30.16
CA GLN A 298 0.72 -25.34 -31.26
C GLN A 298 1.65 -25.72 -32.41
N SER A 299 2.92 -25.33 -32.34
CA SER A 299 3.89 -25.67 -33.36
C SER A 299 4.61 -26.97 -33.01
N GLU A 300 4.66 -27.91 -33.95
CA GLU A 300 5.37 -29.18 -33.81
C GLU A 300 6.90 -28.99 -33.75
N THR A 301 7.43 -27.85 -34.22
CA THR A 301 8.87 -27.62 -34.42
C THR A 301 9.38 -26.30 -33.85
N GLY A 302 9.45 -26.15 -32.52
CA GLY A 302 10.27 -25.10 -31.87
C GLY A 302 10.03 -23.65 -32.32
N GLU A 303 8.89 -23.36 -32.97
CA GLU A 303 8.62 -22.03 -33.52
C GLU A 303 8.25 -21.07 -32.40
N THR A 304 8.68 -19.82 -32.57
CA THR A 304 8.36 -18.74 -31.63
C THR A 304 7.30 -17.81 -32.19
N TRP A 305 6.75 -16.97 -31.32
CA TRP A 305 5.86 -15.89 -31.71
C TRP A 305 6.62 -14.82 -32.52
N GLU A 306 5.87 -14.05 -33.32
CA GLU A 306 6.45 -12.95 -34.10
C GLU A 306 5.75 -11.66 -33.72
N TYR A 307 6.55 -10.66 -33.35
CA TYR A 307 6.05 -9.34 -33.02
C TYR A 307 5.53 -8.61 -34.26
N PRO A 308 4.58 -7.66 -34.11
CA PRO A 308 4.13 -6.83 -35.21
C PRO A 308 5.27 -5.92 -35.71
N SER A 309 5.29 -5.64 -37.01
CA SER A 309 6.19 -4.62 -37.58
C SER A 309 5.74 -3.21 -37.20
N PRO A 310 6.61 -2.19 -37.36
CA PRO A 310 6.22 -0.78 -37.28
C PRO A 310 5.00 -0.40 -38.09
N GLN A 311 4.93 -0.86 -39.33
CA GLN A 311 3.76 -0.60 -40.16
C GLN A 311 2.48 -1.27 -39.62
N MET A 312 2.59 -2.50 -39.11
CA MET A 312 1.43 -3.20 -38.51
C MET A 312 0.95 -2.52 -37.23
N PHE A 313 1.87 -2.05 -36.38
CA PHE A 313 1.56 -1.34 -35.15
C PHE A 313 0.87 0.00 -35.44
N TRP A 314 1.39 0.78 -36.39
CA TRP A 314 0.77 2.03 -36.85
C TRP A 314 -0.67 1.81 -37.30
N ASN A 315 -0.88 0.83 -38.18
CA ASN A 315 -2.21 0.48 -38.69
C ASN A 315 -3.16 -0.01 -37.57
N ALA A 316 -2.63 -0.72 -36.57
CA ALA A 316 -3.39 -1.14 -35.41
C ALA A 316 -3.87 0.03 -34.54
N MET A 317 -3.00 1.01 -34.31
CA MET A 317 -3.34 2.21 -33.54
C MET A 317 -4.41 3.04 -34.26
N LEU A 318 -4.29 3.21 -35.58
CA LEU A 318 -5.30 3.92 -36.37
C LEU A 318 -6.71 3.29 -36.26
N ARG A 319 -6.80 1.95 -36.26
CA ARG A 319 -8.08 1.22 -36.07
C ARG A 319 -8.72 1.50 -34.71
N LYS A 320 -7.90 1.76 -33.69
CA LYS A 320 -8.37 2.13 -32.34
C LYS A 320 -8.82 3.59 -32.22
N GLY A 321 -8.86 4.32 -33.33
CA GLY A 321 -9.20 5.73 -33.34
C GLY A 321 -8.03 6.65 -33.01
N TRP A 322 -6.81 6.10 -32.86
CA TRP A 322 -5.63 6.93 -32.67
C TRP A 322 -5.39 7.78 -33.93
N ARG A 323 -4.99 9.04 -33.73
CA ARG A 323 -4.63 9.96 -34.80
C ARG A 323 -3.28 10.57 -34.43
N TRP A 324 -2.26 10.24 -35.20
CA TRP A 324 -0.91 10.75 -35.00
C TRP A 324 -0.89 12.22 -35.43
N GLN A 325 -0.42 13.13 -34.57
CA GLN A 325 -0.23 14.54 -34.95
C GLN A 325 1.06 14.69 -35.77
N GLU A 326 1.03 15.53 -36.80
CA GLU A 326 2.02 15.60 -37.90
C GLU A 326 3.44 16.03 -37.46
N ASP A 327 3.59 16.59 -36.25
CA ASP A 327 4.78 17.31 -35.82
C ASP A 327 5.54 16.67 -34.63
N GLN A 328 5.15 15.48 -34.15
CA GLN A 328 5.66 14.93 -32.89
C GLN A 328 6.35 13.54 -32.96
N LEU A 329 6.20 12.78 -34.05
CA LEU A 329 6.72 11.41 -34.12
C LEU A 329 7.51 11.18 -35.40
N THR A 330 8.72 10.66 -35.25
CA THR A 330 9.58 10.25 -36.36
C THR A 330 9.52 8.74 -36.59
N GLU A 331 10.05 8.28 -37.73
CA GLU A 331 10.26 6.84 -37.99
C GLU A 331 11.06 6.17 -36.86
N THR A 332 12.11 6.85 -36.38
CA THR A 332 12.97 6.39 -35.28
C THR A 332 12.18 6.21 -33.98
N ASP A 333 11.26 7.13 -33.68
CA ASP A 333 10.43 7.03 -32.47
C ASP A 333 9.51 5.82 -32.53
N MET A 334 8.92 5.54 -33.70
CA MET A 334 8.09 4.34 -33.90
C MET A 334 8.90 3.06 -33.71
N GLU A 335 10.12 2.99 -34.27
CA GLU A 335 11.01 1.85 -34.02
C GLU A 335 11.33 1.67 -32.54
N ASN A 336 11.61 2.76 -31.82
CA ASN A 336 11.91 2.71 -30.39
C ASN A 336 10.71 2.23 -29.57
N ILE A 337 9.50 2.71 -29.86
CA ILE A 337 8.26 2.27 -29.19
C ILE A 337 8.10 0.75 -29.30
N ILE A 338 8.33 0.20 -30.49
CA ILE A 338 8.14 -1.23 -30.74
C ILE A 338 9.23 -2.07 -30.09
N ARG A 339 10.48 -1.61 -30.13
CA ARG A 339 11.57 -2.27 -29.40
C ARG A 339 11.25 -2.37 -27.91
N ILE A 340 10.70 -1.31 -27.31
CA ILE A 340 10.31 -1.35 -25.89
C ILE A 340 9.11 -2.26 -25.66
N HIS A 341 8.10 -2.24 -26.54
CA HIS A 341 6.96 -3.15 -26.44
C HIS A 341 7.39 -4.63 -26.51
N ASN A 342 8.27 -4.97 -27.45
CA ASN A 342 8.83 -6.31 -27.59
C ASN A 342 9.62 -6.69 -26.32
N ALA A 343 10.47 -5.80 -25.81
CA ALA A 343 11.21 -6.02 -24.57
C ALA A 343 10.29 -6.26 -23.35
N ASN A 344 9.20 -5.50 -23.22
CA ASN A 344 8.21 -5.70 -22.15
C ASN A 344 7.51 -7.08 -22.26
N ASN A 345 7.23 -7.56 -23.47
CA ASN A 345 6.66 -8.91 -23.68
C ASN A 345 7.68 -10.00 -23.31
N GLU A 346 8.95 -9.84 -23.69
CA GLU A 346 10.01 -10.77 -23.30
C GLU A 346 10.19 -10.80 -21.78
N GLU A 347 10.14 -9.66 -21.10
CA GLU A 347 10.25 -9.59 -19.65
C GLU A 347 9.04 -10.23 -18.95
N ALA A 348 7.83 -10.00 -19.48
CA ALA A 348 6.63 -10.67 -18.99
C ALA A 348 6.73 -12.20 -19.13
N TRP A 349 7.32 -12.69 -20.23
CA TRP A 349 7.60 -14.12 -20.39
C TRP A 349 8.63 -14.64 -19.39
N LYS A 350 9.72 -13.92 -19.16
CA LYS A 350 10.69 -14.30 -18.12
C LYS A 350 10.06 -14.40 -16.74
N GLU A 351 9.17 -13.47 -16.38
CA GLU A 351 8.43 -13.54 -15.12
C GLU A 351 7.53 -14.78 -15.05
N VAL A 352 6.83 -15.14 -16.13
CA VAL A 352 6.09 -16.41 -16.22
C VAL A 352 7.02 -17.60 -15.98
N LEU A 353 8.19 -17.64 -16.63
CA LEU A 353 9.16 -18.72 -16.45
C LEU A 353 9.69 -18.79 -15.01
N LYS A 354 9.84 -17.66 -14.31
CA LYS A 354 10.21 -17.65 -12.88
C LYS A 354 9.15 -18.38 -12.03
N TRP A 355 7.86 -18.17 -12.31
CA TRP A 355 6.78 -18.89 -11.61
C TRP A 355 6.81 -20.40 -11.92
N GLU A 356 6.94 -20.75 -13.20
CA GLU A 356 6.94 -22.15 -13.64
C GLU A 356 8.17 -22.92 -13.11
N ASN A 357 9.38 -22.36 -13.24
CA ASN A 357 10.60 -23.00 -12.72
C ASN A 357 10.59 -23.16 -11.19
N LEU A 358 9.95 -22.22 -10.49
CA LEU A 358 9.90 -22.20 -9.03
C LEU A 358 8.97 -23.28 -8.46
N LEU A 359 7.81 -23.46 -9.08
CA LEU A 359 6.71 -24.24 -8.50
C LEU A 359 6.38 -25.51 -9.29
N HIS A 360 6.77 -25.55 -10.56
CA HIS A 360 6.44 -26.63 -11.50
C HIS A 360 7.67 -27.13 -12.27
N PRO A 361 8.76 -27.52 -11.57
CA PRO A 361 9.98 -28.01 -12.22
C PRO A 361 9.77 -29.33 -12.98
N GLU A 362 8.62 -30.00 -12.84
CA GLU A 362 8.25 -31.17 -13.64
C GLU A 362 8.02 -30.85 -15.13
N CYS A 363 7.84 -29.58 -15.49
CA CYS A 363 7.70 -29.15 -16.88
C CYS A 363 8.91 -28.31 -17.32
N ASP A 364 9.80 -28.94 -18.09
CA ASP A 364 11.03 -28.30 -18.58
C ASP A 364 10.82 -27.37 -19.79
N CYS A 365 9.64 -27.40 -20.42
CA CYS A 365 9.38 -26.65 -21.65
C CYS A 365 7.99 -25.99 -21.70
N PRO A 366 7.66 -25.05 -20.78
CA PRO A 366 6.42 -24.29 -20.86
C PRO A 366 6.34 -23.47 -22.16
N ARG A 367 5.15 -23.43 -22.79
CA ARG A 367 4.93 -22.74 -24.07
C ARG A 367 3.74 -21.78 -24.01
N LEU A 368 3.79 -20.68 -24.75
CA LEU A 368 2.66 -19.76 -24.84
C LEU A 368 1.66 -20.29 -25.87
N LYS A 369 0.45 -20.63 -25.41
CA LYS A 369 -0.65 -21.18 -26.22
C LYS A 369 -1.50 -20.10 -26.85
N SER A 370 -1.84 -19.07 -26.08
CA SER A 370 -2.60 -17.91 -26.54
C SER A 370 -2.37 -16.72 -25.63
N PHE A 371 -2.63 -15.52 -26.14
CA PHE A 371 -2.56 -14.28 -25.36
C PHE A 371 -3.65 -13.32 -25.82
N LYS A 372 -4.17 -12.51 -24.90
CA LYS A 372 -5.20 -11.52 -25.22
C LYS A 372 -5.09 -10.31 -24.33
N GLY A 373 -5.22 -9.12 -24.92
CA GLY A 373 -5.38 -7.87 -24.16
C GLY A 373 -6.81 -7.68 -23.65
N ASP A 374 -6.95 -7.24 -22.39
CA ASP A 374 -8.22 -6.95 -21.74
C ASP A 374 -8.08 -5.79 -20.73
N ALA A 375 -7.64 -4.63 -21.22
CA ALA A 375 -7.39 -3.43 -20.41
C ALA A 375 -8.62 -2.93 -19.63
N LYS A 376 -9.84 -3.18 -20.12
CA LYS A 376 -11.08 -2.75 -19.43
C LYS A 376 -11.39 -3.61 -18.21
N ASN A 377 -10.93 -4.86 -18.22
CA ASN A 377 -11.16 -5.79 -17.14
C ASN A 377 -10.10 -5.60 -16.06
N ILE A 378 -10.21 -4.55 -15.25
CA ILE A 378 -9.23 -4.33 -14.18
C ILE A 378 -9.31 -5.48 -13.15
N SER A 379 -8.16 -6.08 -12.84
CA SER A 379 -8.05 -7.21 -11.93
C SER A 379 -8.50 -6.85 -10.49
N PRO A 380 -9.06 -7.79 -9.71
CA PRO A 380 -9.47 -7.51 -8.32
C PRO A 380 -8.34 -6.94 -7.46
N ARG A 381 -7.10 -7.41 -7.68
CA ARG A 381 -5.90 -6.90 -7.01
C ARG A 381 -5.62 -5.45 -7.39
N ALA A 382 -5.67 -5.11 -8.67
CA ALA A 382 -5.47 -3.74 -9.14
C ALA A 382 -6.56 -2.79 -8.60
N ARG A 383 -7.82 -3.24 -8.53
CA ARG A 383 -8.92 -2.45 -7.91
C ARG A 383 -8.64 -2.17 -6.43
N PHE A 384 -8.23 -3.17 -5.67
CA PHE A 384 -7.91 -3.01 -4.25
C PHE A 384 -6.70 -2.08 -4.05
N ARG A 385 -5.64 -2.22 -4.86
CA ARG A 385 -4.49 -1.30 -4.83
C ARG A 385 -4.91 0.13 -5.17
N SER A 386 -5.76 0.31 -6.18
CA SER A 386 -6.28 1.64 -6.54
C SER A 386 -7.09 2.27 -5.42
N TRP A 387 -7.89 1.49 -4.69
CA TRP A 387 -8.59 1.95 -3.50
C TRP A 387 -7.65 2.43 -2.39
N LEU A 388 -6.44 1.87 -2.30
CA LEU A 388 -5.38 2.33 -1.38
C LEU A 388 -4.56 3.52 -1.92
N GLY A 389 -4.94 4.11 -3.05
CA GLY A 389 -4.30 5.29 -3.64
C GLY A 389 -3.19 5.01 -4.66
N TYR A 390 -2.95 3.75 -5.02
CA TYR A 390 -1.98 3.40 -6.07
C TYR A 390 -2.56 3.61 -7.48
N GLY A 391 -1.70 3.79 -8.48
CA GLY A 391 -2.10 3.88 -9.88
C GLY A 391 -2.74 2.57 -10.39
N LEU A 392 -3.74 2.70 -11.27
CA LEU A 392 -4.28 1.57 -12.03
C LEU A 392 -3.28 1.15 -13.12
N PRO A 393 -3.27 -0.13 -13.52
CA PRO A 393 -2.47 -0.54 -14.67
C PRO A 393 -3.02 0.12 -15.94
N PHE A 394 -2.11 0.57 -16.80
CA PHE A 394 -2.48 1.18 -18.08
C PHE A 394 -2.82 0.12 -19.15
N ASP A 395 -2.31 -1.10 -18.97
CA ASP A 395 -2.63 -2.26 -19.78
C ASP A 395 -2.78 -3.53 -18.93
N ARG A 396 -3.59 -4.47 -19.41
CA ARG A 396 -3.72 -5.80 -18.82
C ARG A 396 -3.80 -6.84 -19.91
N HIS A 397 -2.96 -7.86 -19.79
CA HIS A 397 -2.97 -9.04 -20.64
C HIS A 397 -3.29 -10.31 -19.86
N ASP A 398 -3.96 -11.23 -20.54
CA ASP A 398 -4.19 -12.58 -20.07
C ASP A 398 -3.53 -13.56 -21.04
N TRP A 399 -2.59 -14.35 -20.53
CA TRP A 399 -1.82 -15.32 -21.30
C TRP A 399 -2.20 -16.73 -20.88
N ILE A 400 -2.33 -17.65 -21.83
CA ILE A 400 -2.54 -19.07 -21.56
C ILE A 400 -1.23 -19.79 -21.85
N VAL A 401 -0.65 -20.36 -20.81
CA VAL A 401 0.63 -21.09 -20.84
C VAL A 401 0.32 -22.58 -20.81
N ASP A 402 0.81 -23.31 -21.79
CA ASP A 402 0.78 -24.76 -21.83
C ASP A 402 1.97 -25.33 -21.05
N ARG A 403 1.69 -26.10 -20.00
CA ARG A 403 2.68 -26.83 -19.22
C ARG A 403 2.96 -28.17 -19.87
N CYS A 404 3.79 -28.17 -20.91
CA CYS A 404 4.29 -29.39 -21.54
C CYS A 404 3.16 -30.34 -22.02
N GLY A 405 2.04 -29.80 -22.49
CA GLY A 405 0.85 -30.55 -22.90
C GLY A 405 0.01 -31.13 -21.77
N GLN A 406 0.38 -30.92 -20.50
CA GLN A 406 -0.33 -31.50 -19.35
C GLN A 406 -1.48 -30.61 -18.87
N LYS A 407 -1.26 -29.29 -18.82
CA LYS A 407 -2.24 -28.33 -18.29
C LYS A 407 -2.05 -26.96 -18.93
N ASP A 408 -3.17 -26.36 -19.32
CA ASP A 408 -3.23 -24.94 -19.67
C ASP A 408 -3.44 -24.09 -18.41
N VAL A 409 -2.59 -23.08 -18.21
CA VAL A 409 -2.67 -22.16 -17.07
C VAL A 409 -2.81 -20.72 -17.55
N ARG A 410 -3.84 -20.04 -17.06
CA ARG A 410 -4.06 -18.63 -17.33
C ARG A 410 -3.22 -17.78 -16.40
N TYR A 411 -2.38 -16.93 -16.96
CA TYR A 411 -1.66 -15.85 -16.28
C TYR A 411 -2.37 -14.52 -16.49
N ILE A 412 -2.34 -13.67 -15.47
CA ILE A 412 -2.76 -12.27 -15.51
C ILE A 412 -1.52 -11.41 -15.39
N ILE A 413 -1.39 -10.45 -16.30
CA ILE A 413 -0.24 -9.57 -16.43
C ILE A 413 -0.77 -8.14 -16.42
N ASP A 414 -0.58 -7.43 -15.31
CA ASP A 414 -0.92 -6.00 -15.20
C ASP A 414 0.35 -5.16 -15.43
N TYR A 415 0.27 -4.20 -16.35
CA TYR A 415 1.37 -3.28 -16.67
C TYR A 415 1.14 -1.93 -16.00
N TYR A 416 2.10 -1.49 -15.16
CA TYR A 416 2.06 -0.21 -14.46
C TYR A 416 3.17 0.72 -14.95
N ASP A 417 2.92 2.02 -14.88
CA ASP A 417 3.94 3.04 -15.15
C ASP A 417 4.98 3.04 -14.02
N GLY A 418 6.22 2.74 -14.36
CA GLY A 418 7.37 2.71 -13.44
C GLY A 418 8.13 4.04 -13.36
N GLY A 419 7.69 5.08 -14.06
CA GLY A 419 8.35 6.38 -14.10
C GLY A 419 9.42 6.47 -15.19
N ALA A 420 10.62 6.95 -14.84
CA ALA A 420 11.68 7.17 -15.83
C ALA A 420 12.25 5.84 -16.37
N VAL A 421 12.54 5.80 -17.68
CA VAL A 421 13.17 4.65 -18.35
C VAL A 421 14.54 4.35 -17.73
N ASP A 422 14.77 3.11 -17.31
CA ASP A 422 16.09 2.65 -16.90
C ASP A 422 17.05 2.63 -18.11
N PRO A 423 18.21 3.32 -18.06
CA PRO A 423 19.12 3.42 -19.21
C PRO A 423 19.75 2.08 -19.66
N GLN A 424 19.87 1.10 -18.77
CA GLN A 424 20.50 -0.19 -19.05
C GLN A 424 19.48 -1.24 -19.49
N SER A 425 18.39 -1.42 -18.74
CA SER A 425 17.36 -2.41 -19.08
C SER A 425 16.37 -1.91 -20.12
N LYS A 426 16.29 -0.59 -20.34
CA LYS A 426 15.29 0.09 -21.19
C LYS A 426 13.85 -0.18 -20.75
N LEU A 427 13.66 -0.75 -19.55
CA LEU A 427 12.37 -1.03 -18.96
C LEU A 427 11.88 0.23 -18.24
N PHE A 428 10.63 0.60 -18.49
CA PHE A 428 9.92 1.66 -17.77
C PHE A 428 8.61 1.14 -17.15
N THR A 429 8.31 -0.14 -17.35
CA THR A 429 7.06 -0.75 -16.90
C THR A 429 7.31 -1.64 -15.69
N VAL A 430 6.48 -1.47 -14.66
CA VAL A 430 6.44 -2.39 -13.54
C VAL A 430 5.42 -3.47 -13.87
N LEU A 431 5.88 -4.72 -13.94
CA LEU A 431 5.05 -5.87 -14.29
C LEU A 431 4.53 -6.57 -13.03
N ASP A 432 3.23 -6.81 -12.97
CA ASP A 432 2.62 -7.71 -11.97
C ASP A 432 2.09 -8.97 -12.67
N VAL A 433 2.98 -9.96 -12.82
CA VAL A 433 2.70 -11.27 -13.44
C VAL A 433 2.34 -12.30 -12.38
N ARG A 434 1.24 -13.02 -12.59
CA ARG A 434 0.78 -14.08 -11.68
C ARG A 434 -0.20 -15.06 -12.33
N PRO A 435 -0.29 -16.31 -11.84
CA PRO A 435 -1.37 -17.21 -12.18
C PRO A 435 -2.75 -16.61 -11.82
N ALA A 436 -3.75 -16.84 -12.66
CA ALA A 436 -5.13 -16.48 -12.38
C ALA A 436 -5.69 -17.40 -11.29
N MET A 437 -6.51 -16.86 -10.37
CA MET A 437 -7.18 -17.65 -9.31
C MET A 437 -8.38 -18.44 -9.87
N THR A 438 -8.14 -19.24 -10.91
CA THR A 438 -9.17 -20.05 -11.58
C THR A 438 -9.27 -21.46 -11.01
N ASP A 439 -8.22 -21.95 -10.35
CA ASP A 439 -8.19 -23.27 -9.72
C ASP A 439 -7.37 -23.28 -8.42
N ALA A 440 -7.50 -24.35 -7.65
CA ALA A 440 -6.87 -24.49 -6.34
C ALA A 440 -5.34 -24.50 -6.40
N GLN A 441 -4.75 -25.05 -7.46
CA GLN A 441 -3.30 -25.07 -7.64
C GLN A 441 -2.78 -23.64 -7.82
N ASN A 442 -3.39 -22.86 -8.70
CA ASN A 442 -2.98 -21.47 -8.93
C ASN A 442 -3.15 -20.59 -7.67
N ILE A 443 -4.17 -20.86 -6.85
CA ILE A 443 -4.33 -20.19 -5.56
C ILE A 443 -3.17 -20.59 -4.62
N TRP A 444 -2.85 -21.88 -4.54
CA TRP A 444 -1.74 -22.38 -3.73
C TRP A 444 -0.39 -21.80 -4.18
N ASP A 445 -0.11 -21.79 -5.47
CA ASP A 445 1.08 -21.21 -6.09
C ASP A 445 1.29 -19.77 -5.63
N ARG A 446 0.22 -18.97 -5.68
CA ARG A 446 0.25 -17.58 -5.21
C ARG A 446 0.50 -17.46 -3.71
N MET A 447 -0.05 -18.35 -2.90
CA MET A 447 0.20 -18.37 -1.46
C MET A 447 1.66 -18.72 -1.16
N VAL A 448 2.24 -19.71 -1.84
CA VAL A 448 3.63 -20.11 -1.70
C VAL A 448 4.57 -18.96 -2.06
N VAL A 449 4.36 -18.32 -3.22
CA VAL A 449 5.20 -17.16 -3.63
C VAL A 449 5.02 -15.97 -2.69
N SER A 450 3.79 -15.68 -2.24
CA SER A 450 3.55 -14.58 -1.29
C SER A 450 4.25 -14.84 0.05
N TYR A 451 4.20 -16.09 0.53
CA TYR A 451 4.89 -16.51 1.75
C TYR A 451 6.41 -16.38 1.64
N TRP A 452 6.99 -16.83 0.52
CA TRP A 452 8.43 -16.72 0.30
C TRP A 452 8.90 -15.28 0.06
N ARG A 453 8.12 -14.46 -0.65
CA ARG A 453 8.38 -13.01 -0.74
C ARG A 453 8.39 -12.36 0.64
N PHE A 454 7.39 -12.65 1.47
CA PHE A 454 7.35 -12.17 2.85
C PHE A 454 8.60 -12.62 3.64
N LYS A 455 8.98 -13.90 3.56
CA LYS A 455 10.19 -14.41 4.24
C LYS A 455 11.48 -13.77 3.74
N TYR A 456 11.60 -13.56 2.44
CA TYR A 456 12.78 -12.94 1.85
C TYR A 456 12.87 -11.46 2.24
N GLU A 457 11.81 -10.68 2.03
CA GLU A 457 11.77 -9.25 2.31
C GLU A 457 11.85 -8.93 3.81
N THR A 458 11.20 -9.73 4.65
CA THR A 458 11.08 -9.45 6.10
C THR A 458 12.18 -10.12 6.92
N LEU A 459 12.60 -11.33 6.56
CA LEU A 459 13.53 -12.15 7.35
C LEU A 459 14.89 -12.34 6.68
N GLY A 460 15.08 -11.86 5.44
CA GLY A 460 16.30 -12.10 4.66
C GLY A 460 16.52 -13.57 4.30
N LEU A 461 15.47 -14.40 4.42
CA LEU A 461 15.58 -15.84 4.17
C LEU A 461 15.42 -16.12 2.69
N THR A 462 16.49 -16.61 2.06
CA THR A 462 16.43 -17.11 0.69
C THR A 462 15.91 -18.54 0.67
N PRO A 463 14.90 -18.85 -0.15
CA PRO A 463 14.52 -20.23 -0.36
C PRO A 463 15.66 -20.99 -1.05
N LYS A 464 15.95 -22.21 -0.59
CA LYS A 464 16.80 -23.15 -1.32
C LYS A 464 16.00 -23.72 -2.49
N LEU A 465 15.89 -22.95 -3.55
CA LEU A 465 15.14 -23.34 -4.74
C LEU A 465 16.04 -24.15 -5.67
N PRO A 466 15.49 -25.15 -6.36
CA PRO A 466 16.18 -25.83 -7.45
C PRO A 466 16.18 -24.89 -8.67
N ILE A 467 17.00 -23.83 -8.67
CA ILE A 467 17.19 -22.98 -9.85
C ILE A 467 18.70 -22.85 -10.10
N PRO A 468 19.19 -23.09 -11.32
CA PRO A 468 20.57 -22.82 -11.67
C PRO A 468 20.85 -21.31 -11.54
N PRO A 469 22.07 -20.91 -11.11
CA PRO A 469 22.40 -19.52 -10.92
C PRO A 469 22.19 -18.74 -12.22
N THR A 470 21.40 -17.67 -12.16
CA THR A 470 21.45 -16.60 -13.16
C THR A 470 22.89 -16.07 -13.21
N GLU A 471 23.43 -15.90 -14.42
CA GLU A 471 24.84 -15.60 -14.73
C GLU A 471 25.36 -14.22 -14.24
N GLU A 472 25.08 -13.80 -13.00
CA GLU A 472 25.47 -12.46 -12.50
C GLU A 472 26.39 -12.46 -11.27
N HIS A 473 27.08 -13.56 -10.98
CA HIS A 473 28.17 -13.56 -9.99
C HIS A 473 29.50 -14.09 -10.58
N GLN A 474 29.88 -13.56 -11.75
CA GLN A 474 31.27 -13.55 -12.20
C GLN A 474 31.65 -12.15 -12.68
N SER A 475 31.88 -11.24 -11.73
CA SER A 475 32.77 -10.08 -11.88
C SER A 475 33.28 -9.65 -10.51
#